data_AF-A0A0G4PBB7-F1
#
_entry.id   AF-A0A0G4PBB7-F1
#
_cell.length_a   1.000
_cell.length_b   1.000
_cell.length_c   1.000
_cell.angle_alpha   90.00
_cell.angle_beta   90.00
_cell.angle_gamma   90.00
#
_symmetry.space_group_name_H-M   'P 1'
#
loop_
_entity.id
_entity.type
_entity.pdbx_description
1 polymer ?
#
loop_
_entity_poly.entity_id
_entity_poly.type
_entity_poly.pdbx_seq_one_letter_code
_entity_poly.pdbx_strand_id
1 'polypeptide(L)'
;MATSWLQLSKSDFVNPDVLNAVNPHPRWGYAHGPIPDNNPDWKCKRDKYGQVSSSEQARTRTIRRPEAPMVTLNRYNIFVCDISTRGAPMCGMNFDAKFSLIRHIRAFHAGAANLPPSLYVTTGEKIAGNNAMKRWVLMGGWRDALYLNEPSRKNVSISLLGYYCDVLEGIARTDAQFAAEYGTEFHRPGHREWLESRDPGTYLPPDQPMPLTLPSIAPRNKSGKPSRCKRSTRTERVSDNDTDANPAFTSGSASAVSAPDREIVSKSASEVDSEPEDQEEWPVDAVTDIFAGLYLPSSKLDAAYGPISKQMD
;
A
#
# COMPACT_ATOMS: atom_id res chain seq x y z
N MET A 1 13.47 -18.26 -10.98
CA MET A 1 14.47 -17.71 -10.05
C MET A 1 13.72 -17.15 -8.85
N ALA A 2 13.93 -17.69 -7.66
CA ALA A 2 13.33 -17.13 -6.45
C ALA A 2 14.02 -15.81 -6.14
N THR A 3 13.30 -14.69 -6.26
CA THR A 3 13.78 -13.40 -5.77
C THR A 3 14.00 -13.56 -4.27
N SER A 4 15.25 -13.56 -3.83
CA SER A 4 15.57 -13.53 -2.40
C SER A 4 15.12 -12.16 -1.88
N TRP A 5 13.89 -12.12 -1.38
CA TRP A 5 13.41 -10.96 -0.65
C TRP A 5 14.30 -10.79 0.58
N LEU A 6 14.85 -9.58 0.76
CA LEU A 6 15.62 -9.21 1.95
C LEU A 6 14.83 -9.63 3.18
N GLN A 7 15.44 -10.40 4.07
CA GLN A 7 14.79 -10.85 5.30
C GLN A 7 14.48 -9.63 6.19
N LEU A 8 13.22 -9.20 6.17
CA LEU A 8 12.73 -8.11 7.02
C LEU A 8 12.47 -8.59 8.45
N SER A 9 12.58 -7.66 9.38
CA SER A 9 12.46 -7.86 10.82
C SER A 9 11.56 -6.80 11.46
N LYS A 10 11.30 -6.90 12.77
CA LYS A 10 10.49 -5.91 13.51
C LYS A 10 11.00 -4.47 13.35
N SER A 11 12.31 -4.25 13.35
CA SER A 11 12.88 -2.89 13.21
C SER A 11 12.65 -2.28 11.84
N ASP A 12 12.35 -3.08 10.82
CA ASP A 12 12.02 -2.59 9.48
C ASP A 12 10.61 -2.00 9.37
N PHE A 13 9.75 -2.26 10.36
CA PHE A 13 8.37 -1.78 10.44
C PHE A 13 8.15 -0.82 11.61
N VAL A 14 8.75 -1.11 12.77
CA VAL A 14 8.61 -0.31 13.99
C VAL A 14 9.84 0.60 14.12
N ASN A 15 9.87 1.64 13.30
CA ASN A 15 10.88 2.69 13.33
C ASN A 15 10.25 4.06 12.97
N PRO A 16 10.89 5.18 13.31
CA PRO A 16 10.33 6.51 13.04
C PRO A 16 10.01 6.77 11.56
N ASP A 17 10.82 6.27 10.62
CA ASP A 17 10.61 6.53 9.18
C ASP A 17 9.34 5.86 8.65
N VAL A 18 9.01 4.67 9.17
CA VAL A 18 7.76 3.96 8.84
C VAL A 18 6.61 4.52 9.64
N LEU A 19 6.74 4.68 10.96
CA LEU A 19 5.65 5.13 11.82
C LEU A 19 5.19 6.56 11.50
N ASN A 20 6.09 7.41 11.04
CA ASN A 20 5.78 8.78 10.62
C ASN A 20 5.59 8.92 9.11
N ALA A 21 5.56 7.82 8.34
CA ALA A 21 5.32 7.88 6.91
C ALA A 21 3.95 8.50 6.62
N VAL A 22 3.94 9.56 5.81
CA VAL A 22 2.72 10.26 5.41
C VAL A 22 2.20 9.74 4.07
N ASN A 23 0.87 9.66 3.94
CA ASN A 23 0.18 9.35 2.69
C ASN A 23 -1.04 10.27 2.55
N PRO A 24 -1.10 11.15 1.54
CA PRO A 24 -0.14 11.31 0.46
C PRO A 24 1.20 11.89 0.91
N HIS A 25 2.27 11.50 0.23
CA HIS A 25 3.57 12.15 0.39
C HIS A 25 3.57 13.52 -0.29
N PRO A 26 4.07 14.60 0.33
CA PRO A 26 3.99 15.96 -0.22
C PRO A 26 4.63 16.11 -1.61
N ARG A 27 5.70 15.34 -1.88
CA ARG A 27 6.41 15.35 -3.17
C ARG A 27 5.97 14.26 -4.16
N TRP A 28 5.55 13.10 -3.67
CA TRP A 28 5.39 11.89 -4.49
C TRP A 28 3.94 11.39 -4.55
N GLY A 29 3.03 12.00 -3.79
CA GLY A 29 1.62 11.67 -3.81
C GLY A 29 1.27 10.37 -3.09
N TYR A 30 0.18 9.73 -3.54
CA TYR A 30 -0.41 8.55 -2.89
C TYR A 30 0.32 7.26 -3.25
N ALA A 31 0.78 6.51 -2.24
CA ALA A 31 1.34 5.16 -2.40
C ALA A 31 0.27 4.05 -2.25
N HIS A 32 -0.79 4.35 -1.50
CA HIS A 32 -1.96 3.51 -1.26
C HIS A 32 -3.20 4.39 -1.01
N GLY A 33 -4.36 3.76 -0.86
CA GLY A 33 -5.63 4.43 -0.67
C GLY A 33 -6.06 4.75 0.75
N PRO A 34 -7.22 5.41 0.88
CA PRO A 34 -8.11 5.82 -0.23
C PRO A 34 -7.56 6.97 -1.08
N ILE A 35 -7.57 6.79 -2.41
CA ILE A 35 -7.14 7.80 -3.38
C ILE A 35 -8.40 8.48 -3.93
N PRO A 36 -8.59 9.79 -3.78
CA PRO A 36 -9.82 10.43 -4.22
C PRO A 36 -9.90 10.52 -5.75
N ASP A 37 -11.08 10.23 -6.30
CA ASP A 37 -11.43 10.59 -7.68
C ASP A 37 -12.15 11.94 -7.67
N ASN A 38 -11.36 13.02 -7.69
CA ASN A 38 -11.87 14.38 -7.65
C ASN A 38 -12.68 14.77 -8.90
N ASN A 39 -12.60 13.99 -9.98
CA ASN A 39 -13.27 14.29 -11.25
C ASN A 39 -13.92 13.02 -11.82
N PRO A 40 -14.91 12.43 -11.15
CA PRO A 40 -15.45 11.12 -11.51
C PRO A 40 -16.26 11.15 -12.81
N ASP A 41 -16.65 12.34 -13.29
CA ASP A 41 -17.30 12.58 -14.58
C ASP A 41 -16.32 12.82 -15.73
N TRP A 42 -15.02 12.96 -15.43
CA TRP A 42 -14.01 13.23 -16.45
C TRP A 42 -13.60 11.93 -17.16
N LYS A 43 -13.91 11.87 -18.46
CA LYS A 43 -13.71 10.69 -19.31
C LYS A 43 -12.85 11.04 -20.51
N CYS A 44 -11.87 10.19 -20.80
CA CYS A 44 -11.15 10.22 -22.06
C CYS A 44 -11.87 9.39 -23.13
N LYS A 45 -11.68 9.76 -24.40
CA LYS A 45 -12.12 8.92 -25.51
C LYS A 45 -11.35 7.61 -25.48
N ARG A 46 -12.08 6.50 -25.60
CA ARG A 46 -11.50 5.15 -25.70
C ARG A 46 -11.34 4.77 -27.17
N ASP A 47 -10.30 4.00 -27.47
CA ASP A 47 -10.14 3.36 -28.77
C ASP A 47 -11.11 2.17 -28.94
N LYS A 48 -11.03 1.48 -30.09
CA LYS A 48 -11.85 0.30 -30.39
C LYS A 48 -11.63 -0.89 -29.44
N TYR A 49 -10.55 -0.88 -28.66
CA TYR A 49 -10.22 -1.89 -27.65
C TYR A 49 -10.56 -1.42 -26.23
N GLY A 50 -11.23 -0.27 -26.07
CA GLY A 50 -11.57 0.29 -24.77
C GLY A 50 -10.38 0.94 -24.05
N GLN A 51 -9.25 1.16 -24.71
CA GLN A 51 -8.04 1.71 -24.11
C GLN A 51 -7.95 3.23 -24.31
N VAL A 52 -7.22 3.90 -23.42
CA VAL A 52 -6.91 5.33 -23.51
C VAL A 52 -5.41 5.47 -23.66
N SER A 53 -4.96 6.02 -24.79
CA SER A 53 -3.54 6.30 -25.01
C SER A 53 -3.08 7.50 -24.17
N SER A 54 -1.78 7.57 -23.89
CA SER A 54 -1.18 8.75 -23.22
C SER A 54 -1.44 10.04 -24.02
N SER A 55 -1.40 9.96 -25.36
CA SER A 55 -1.64 11.09 -26.25
C SER A 55 -3.10 11.57 -26.21
N GLU A 56 -4.06 10.64 -26.16
CA GLU A 56 -5.48 11.00 -26.04
C GLU A 56 -5.79 11.61 -24.68
N GLN A 57 -5.17 11.10 -23.61
CA GLN A 57 -5.29 11.72 -22.29
C GLN A 57 -4.73 13.15 -22.28
N ALA A 58 -3.54 13.36 -22.86
CA ALA A 58 -2.93 14.69 -22.98
C ALA A 58 -3.81 15.64 -23.81
N ARG A 59 -4.34 15.17 -24.95
CA ARG A 59 -5.27 15.94 -25.79
C ARG A 59 -6.58 16.25 -25.08
N THR A 60 -7.15 15.30 -24.35
CA THR A 60 -8.38 15.54 -23.59
C THR A 60 -8.16 16.65 -22.56
N ARG A 61 -7.00 16.67 -21.89
CA ARG A 61 -6.64 17.70 -20.90
C ARG A 61 -6.46 19.09 -21.51
N THR A 62 -5.97 19.19 -22.75
CA THR A 62 -5.84 20.49 -23.42
C THR A 62 -7.20 21.02 -23.90
N ILE A 63 -8.12 20.14 -24.30
CA ILE A 63 -9.47 20.53 -24.75
C ILE A 63 -10.39 20.83 -23.55
N ARG A 64 -10.36 19.98 -22.51
CA ARG A 64 -11.23 20.08 -21.34
C ARG A 64 -10.40 19.86 -20.07
N ARG A 65 -10.17 20.95 -19.35
CA ARG A 65 -9.52 20.88 -18.03
C ARG A 65 -10.43 20.16 -17.02
N PRO A 66 -9.88 19.29 -16.17
CA PRO A 66 -10.63 18.76 -15.02
C PRO A 66 -11.05 19.93 -14.11
N GLU A 67 -12.23 19.81 -13.50
CA GLU A 67 -12.81 20.85 -12.65
C GLU A 67 -12.06 20.98 -11.32
N ALA A 68 -11.59 19.84 -10.80
CA ALA A 68 -10.80 19.74 -9.58
C ALA A 68 -9.37 19.24 -9.89
N PRO A 69 -8.38 19.59 -9.07
CA PRO A 69 -7.02 19.10 -9.25
C PRO A 69 -6.97 17.57 -9.16
N MET A 70 -6.31 16.95 -10.13
CA MET A 70 -6.00 15.53 -10.10
C MET A 70 -4.89 15.26 -9.07
N VAL A 71 -4.92 14.11 -8.40
CA VAL A 71 -3.88 13.76 -7.43
C VAL A 71 -2.63 13.21 -8.09
N THR A 72 -1.50 13.30 -7.41
CA THR A 72 -0.26 12.61 -7.79
C THR A 72 -0.27 11.20 -7.22
N LEU A 73 0.12 10.21 -8.02
CA LEU A 73 0.36 8.86 -7.55
C LEU A 73 1.85 8.60 -7.41
N ASN A 74 2.21 8.02 -6.27
CA ASN A 74 3.52 7.45 -6.09
C ASN A 74 3.67 6.27 -7.05
N ARG A 75 4.77 6.27 -7.80
CA ARG A 75 5.06 5.24 -8.80
C ARG A 75 5.51 3.91 -8.19
N TYR A 76 5.82 3.91 -6.89
CA TYR A 76 6.03 2.75 -6.04
C TYR A 76 4.77 2.51 -5.21
N ASN A 77 3.85 1.73 -5.77
CA ASN A 77 2.54 1.42 -5.19
C ASN A 77 2.28 -0.09 -5.16
N ILE A 78 1.15 -0.48 -4.56
CA ILE A 78 0.79 -1.87 -4.25
C ILE A 78 0.21 -2.68 -5.44
N PHE A 79 0.15 -2.12 -6.65
CA PHE A 79 -0.53 -2.72 -7.81
C PHE A 79 -2.02 -3.06 -7.63
N VAL A 80 -2.67 -2.46 -6.63
CA VAL A 80 -4.11 -2.45 -6.43
C VAL A 80 -4.63 -1.06 -6.78
N CYS A 81 -5.79 -0.99 -7.45
CA CYS A 81 -6.42 0.28 -7.76
C CYS A 81 -7.17 0.81 -6.54
N ASP A 82 -6.51 1.67 -5.80
CA ASP A 82 -7.00 2.26 -4.56
C ASP A 82 -7.83 3.54 -4.76
N ILE A 83 -8.33 3.75 -5.98
CA ILE A 83 -9.12 4.94 -6.33
C ILE A 83 -10.55 4.76 -5.85
N SER A 84 -11.01 5.68 -5.01
CA SER A 84 -12.37 5.76 -4.50
C SER A 84 -13.36 5.91 -5.65
N THR A 85 -14.39 5.07 -5.66
CA THR A 85 -15.53 5.18 -6.57
C THR A 85 -16.63 6.04 -5.95
N ARG A 86 -17.61 6.51 -6.76
CA ARG A 86 -18.71 7.39 -6.29
C ARG A 86 -19.49 6.71 -5.15
N GLY A 87 -19.19 7.08 -3.91
CA GLY A 87 -19.95 6.63 -2.73
C GLY A 87 -19.31 5.56 -1.85
N ALA A 88 -17.97 5.44 -1.83
CA ALA A 88 -17.13 4.98 -0.69
C ALA A 88 -16.09 3.89 -0.97
N PRO A 89 -16.38 2.78 -1.68
CA PRO A 89 -15.38 1.73 -1.85
C PRO A 89 -14.33 2.12 -2.90
N MET A 90 -13.09 1.72 -2.67
CA MET A 90 -12.00 1.80 -3.65
C MET A 90 -12.21 0.75 -4.76
N CYS A 91 -11.68 0.99 -5.95
CA CYS A 91 -11.86 0.09 -7.09
C CYS A 91 -11.41 -1.36 -6.79
N GLY A 92 -10.22 -1.55 -6.21
CA GLY A 92 -9.70 -2.84 -5.74
C GLY A 92 -9.24 -3.82 -6.82
N MET A 93 -9.39 -3.48 -8.11
CA MET A 93 -8.77 -4.27 -9.18
C MET A 93 -7.26 -4.33 -8.97
N ASN A 94 -6.69 -5.53 -9.09
CA ASN A 94 -5.27 -5.74 -8.89
C ASN A 94 -4.56 -6.22 -10.16
N PHE A 95 -3.28 -5.91 -10.26
CA PHE A 95 -2.50 -6.06 -11.48
C PHE A 95 -1.16 -6.73 -11.19
N ASP A 96 -0.68 -7.50 -12.14
CA ASP A 96 0.64 -8.14 -12.15
C ASP A 96 1.76 -7.19 -12.61
N ALA A 97 1.38 -6.13 -13.33
CA ALA A 97 2.30 -5.17 -13.90
C ALA A 97 1.83 -3.73 -13.71
N LYS A 98 2.79 -2.84 -13.45
CA LYS A 98 2.58 -1.39 -13.35
C LYS A 98 1.85 -0.78 -14.55
N PHE A 99 2.22 -1.22 -15.76
CA PHE A 99 1.61 -0.72 -16.99
C PHE A 99 0.11 -1.07 -17.06
N SER A 100 -0.27 -2.26 -16.59
CA SER A 100 -1.68 -2.69 -16.52
C SER A 100 -2.48 -1.81 -15.56
N LEU A 101 -1.94 -1.50 -14.37
CA LEU A 101 -2.56 -0.55 -13.43
C LEU A 101 -2.72 0.85 -14.06
N ILE A 102 -1.65 1.39 -14.66
CA ILE A 102 -1.69 2.72 -15.30
C ILE A 102 -2.75 2.76 -16.40
N ARG A 103 -2.82 1.74 -17.26
CA ARG A 103 -3.83 1.63 -18.32
C ARG A 103 -5.24 1.59 -17.74
N HIS A 104 -5.44 0.83 -16.66
CA HIS A 104 -6.71 0.77 -15.96
C HIS A 104 -7.11 2.15 -15.41
N ILE A 105 -6.21 2.84 -14.70
CA ILE A 105 -6.49 4.17 -14.16
C ILE A 105 -6.85 5.15 -15.28
N ARG A 106 -6.13 5.16 -16.41
CA ARG A 106 -6.48 6.03 -17.55
C ARG A 106 -7.86 5.72 -18.15
N ALA A 107 -8.26 4.46 -18.18
CA ALA A 107 -9.51 4.04 -18.81
C ALA A 107 -10.74 4.24 -17.91
N PHE A 108 -10.58 4.00 -16.60
CA PHE A 108 -11.69 3.92 -15.64
C PHE A 108 -11.69 5.04 -14.60
N HIS A 109 -10.55 5.66 -14.34
CA HIS A 109 -10.34 6.72 -13.34
C HIS A 109 -9.59 7.90 -13.95
N ALA A 110 -9.96 8.26 -15.19
CA ALA A 110 -9.21 9.19 -16.01
C ALA A 110 -9.04 10.56 -15.33
N GLY A 111 -10.01 10.94 -14.50
CA GLY A 111 -10.09 12.20 -13.74
C GLY A 111 -9.42 12.20 -12.37
N ALA A 112 -9.04 11.03 -11.85
CA ALA A 112 -8.53 10.91 -10.49
C ALA A 112 -7.06 11.36 -10.39
N ALA A 113 -6.19 10.81 -11.23
CA ALA A 113 -4.75 10.88 -11.05
C ALA A 113 -3.97 11.42 -12.25
N ASN A 114 -2.96 12.24 -11.96
CA ASN A 114 -1.94 12.60 -12.93
C ASN A 114 -0.86 11.52 -12.98
N LEU A 115 -0.89 10.68 -14.02
CA LEU A 115 0.07 9.60 -14.21
C LEU A 115 1.30 10.13 -14.96
N PRO A 116 2.49 10.21 -14.32
CA PRO A 116 3.69 10.64 -15.00
C PRO A 116 4.05 9.70 -16.16
N PRO A 117 4.62 10.21 -17.27
CA PRO A 117 5.01 9.38 -18.42
C PRO A 117 6.21 8.48 -18.11
N SER A 118 7.07 8.88 -17.16
CA SER A 118 8.29 8.16 -16.81
C SER A 118 8.00 6.97 -15.87
N LEU A 119 8.46 5.79 -16.30
CA LEU A 119 8.42 4.57 -15.51
C LEU A 119 9.51 4.51 -14.43
N TYR A 120 10.57 5.31 -14.58
CA TYR A 120 11.69 5.35 -13.64
C TYR A 120 11.24 5.89 -12.29
N VAL A 121 11.51 5.13 -11.23
CA VAL A 121 11.19 5.51 -9.85
C VAL A 121 12.49 5.86 -9.15
N THR A 122 12.57 7.08 -8.63
CA THR A 122 13.75 7.55 -7.88
C THR A 122 13.90 6.76 -6.57
N THR A 123 15.11 6.69 -6.02
CA THR A 123 15.35 6.01 -4.74
C THR A 123 14.51 6.62 -3.61
N GLY A 124 14.41 7.96 -3.53
CA GLY A 124 13.59 8.64 -2.52
C GLY A 124 12.10 8.30 -2.63
N GLU A 125 11.57 8.27 -3.86
CA GLU A 125 10.16 7.89 -4.10
C GLU A 125 9.89 6.42 -3.71
N LYS A 126 10.84 5.52 -4.02
CA LYS A 126 10.75 4.12 -3.58
C LYS A 126 10.72 4.03 -2.06
N ILE A 127 11.66 4.69 -1.36
CA ILE A 127 11.73 4.66 0.10
C ILE A 127 10.43 5.20 0.72
N ALA A 128 9.94 6.35 0.26
CA ALA A 128 8.71 6.93 0.78
C ALA A 128 7.48 6.06 0.53
N GLY A 129 7.34 5.52 -0.69
CA GLY A 129 6.24 4.60 -1.01
C GLY A 129 6.31 3.31 -0.18
N ASN A 130 7.51 2.75 -0.03
CA ASN A 130 7.79 1.55 0.76
C ASN A 130 7.43 1.75 2.24
N ASN A 131 7.84 2.87 2.83
CA ASN A 131 7.54 3.19 4.23
C ASN A 131 6.03 3.43 4.44
N ALA A 132 5.37 4.15 3.52
CA ALA A 132 3.93 4.34 3.58
C ALA A 132 3.17 3.00 3.49
N MET A 133 3.57 2.10 2.58
CA MET A 133 2.96 0.77 2.47
C MET A 133 3.19 -0.10 3.71
N LYS A 134 4.42 -0.15 4.24
CA LYS A 134 4.72 -0.86 5.49
C LYS A 134 3.84 -0.37 6.63
N ARG A 135 3.72 0.96 6.79
CA ARG A 135 2.84 1.57 7.79
C ARG A 135 1.39 1.17 7.58
N TRP A 136 0.92 1.21 6.34
CA TRP A 136 -0.48 0.91 6.02
C TRP A 136 -0.84 -0.55 6.32
N VAL A 137 0.06 -1.51 6.08
CA VAL A 137 -0.15 -2.90 6.49
C VAL A 137 -0.06 -3.01 8.02
N LEU A 138 0.98 -2.44 8.64
CA LEU A 138 1.21 -2.51 10.09
C LEU A 138 0.02 -1.97 10.91
N MET A 139 -0.58 -0.88 10.45
CA MET A 139 -1.70 -0.21 11.13
C MET A 139 -3.07 -0.80 10.74
N GLY A 140 -3.12 -1.92 10.02
CA GLY A 140 -4.36 -2.57 9.60
C GLY A 140 -5.11 -1.88 8.45
N GLY A 141 -4.60 -0.76 7.92
CA GLY A 141 -5.25 -0.01 6.84
C GLY A 141 -5.45 -0.84 5.57
N TRP A 142 -4.49 -1.70 5.21
CA TRP A 142 -4.66 -2.66 4.11
C TRP A 142 -5.77 -3.65 4.42
N ARG A 143 -5.81 -4.20 5.63
CA ARG A 143 -6.77 -5.24 6.03
C ARG A 143 -8.20 -4.71 6.05
N ASP A 144 -8.36 -3.48 6.54
CA ASP A 144 -9.67 -2.90 6.85
C ASP A 144 -10.21 -2.02 5.70
N ALA A 145 -9.42 -1.83 4.63
CA ALA A 145 -9.83 -1.10 3.43
C ALA A 145 -11.10 -1.69 2.79
N LEU A 146 -11.93 -0.83 2.19
CA LEU A 146 -13.15 -1.27 1.50
C LEU A 146 -12.94 -1.23 -0.01
N TYR A 147 -13.04 -2.40 -0.66
CA TYR A 147 -12.90 -2.54 -2.10
C TYR A 147 -14.21 -2.96 -2.75
N LEU A 148 -14.49 -2.39 -3.92
CA LEU A 148 -15.59 -2.80 -4.80
C LEU A 148 -15.27 -4.15 -5.45
N ASN A 149 -14.02 -4.33 -5.89
CA ASN A 149 -13.50 -5.59 -6.39
C ASN A 149 -12.45 -6.07 -5.40
N GLU A 150 -12.75 -7.09 -4.60
CA GLU A 150 -11.78 -7.57 -3.62
C GLU A 150 -10.48 -8.04 -4.32
N PRO A 151 -9.31 -7.53 -3.91
CA PRO A 151 -8.04 -7.91 -4.52
C PRO A 151 -7.82 -9.43 -4.47
N SER A 152 -7.52 -10.03 -5.62
CA SER A 152 -7.24 -11.47 -5.72
C SER A 152 -6.11 -11.90 -4.77
N ARG A 153 -6.41 -12.85 -3.86
CA ARG A 153 -5.46 -13.43 -2.91
C ARG A 153 -4.20 -13.98 -3.58
N LYS A 154 -4.36 -14.60 -4.76
CA LYS A 154 -3.24 -15.17 -5.54
C LYS A 154 -2.23 -14.09 -5.97
N ASN A 155 -2.73 -12.94 -6.39
CA ASN A 155 -1.87 -11.83 -6.81
C ASN A 155 -1.25 -11.14 -5.59
N VAL A 156 -2.01 -10.99 -4.51
CA VAL A 156 -1.51 -10.41 -3.25
C VAL A 156 -0.38 -11.28 -2.67
N SER A 157 -0.52 -12.60 -2.64
CA SER A 157 0.48 -13.51 -2.05
C SER A 157 1.84 -13.51 -2.76
N ILE A 158 1.89 -13.11 -4.03
CA ILE A 158 3.16 -12.97 -4.78
C ILE A 158 3.66 -11.53 -4.83
N SER A 159 2.93 -10.59 -4.23
CA SER A 159 3.25 -9.16 -4.22
C SER A 159 4.03 -8.76 -2.98
N LEU A 160 4.61 -7.55 -3.02
CA LEU A 160 5.24 -6.92 -1.85
C LEU A 160 4.28 -6.76 -0.66
N LEU A 161 2.99 -6.58 -0.94
CA LEU A 161 1.96 -6.41 0.06
C LEU A 161 1.74 -7.71 0.85
N GLY A 162 1.58 -8.84 0.15
CA GLY A 162 1.50 -10.16 0.79
C GLY A 162 2.77 -10.49 1.55
N TYR A 163 3.93 -10.18 0.99
CA TYR A 163 5.20 -10.37 1.67
C TYR A 163 5.28 -9.60 3.01
N TYR A 164 4.82 -8.35 3.07
CA TYR A 164 4.77 -7.61 4.34
C TYR A 164 3.81 -8.25 5.34
N CYS A 165 2.63 -8.68 4.89
CA CYS A 165 1.68 -9.38 5.75
C CYS A 165 2.30 -10.65 6.34
N ASP A 166 2.94 -11.50 5.52
CA ASP A 166 3.61 -12.73 5.95
C ASP A 166 4.68 -12.47 7.01
N VAL A 167 5.51 -11.42 6.81
CA VAL A 167 6.56 -11.03 7.76
C VAL A 167 5.96 -10.57 9.08
N LEU A 168 4.96 -9.69 9.04
CA LEU A 168 4.31 -9.14 10.24
C LEU A 168 3.58 -10.22 11.05
N GLU A 169 2.92 -11.17 10.40
CA GLU A 169 2.31 -12.33 11.05
C GLU A 169 3.37 -13.26 11.65
N GLY A 170 4.51 -13.43 10.98
CA GLY A 170 5.67 -14.14 11.52
C GLY A 170 6.24 -13.50 12.79
N ILE A 171 6.37 -12.17 12.80
CA ILE A 171 6.79 -11.40 13.98
C ILE A 171 5.76 -11.57 15.10
N ALA A 172 4.47 -11.35 14.83
CA ALA A 172 3.40 -11.47 15.82
C ALA A 172 3.31 -12.89 16.42
N ARG A 173 3.67 -13.93 15.68
CA ARG A 173 3.72 -15.31 16.20
C ARG A 173 4.79 -15.51 17.27
N THR A 174 5.85 -14.72 17.25
CA THR A 174 7.04 -14.90 18.11
C THR A 174 7.20 -13.81 19.17
N ASP A 175 6.64 -12.63 18.94
CA ASP A 175 6.69 -11.48 19.85
C ASP A 175 5.28 -11.16 20.36
N ALA A 176 4.98 -11.61 21.58
CA ALA A 176 3.69 -11.41 22.21
C ALA A 176 3.37 -9.93 22.49
N GLN A 177 4.38 -9.08 22.70
CA GLN A 177 4.17 -7.65 22.88
C GLN A 177 3.77 -7.00 21.55
N PHE A 178 4.46 -7.35 20.47
CA PHE A 178 4.10 -6.89 19.13
C PHE A 178 2.69 -7.33 18.75
N ALA A 179 2.35 -8.60 18.99
CA ALA A 179 1.02 -9.13 18.71
C ALA A 179 -0.10 -8.43 19.51
N ALA A 180 0.18 -8.07 20.77
CA ALA A 180 -0.76 -7.33 21.60
C ALA A 180 -0.97 -5.89 21.13
N GLU A 181 0.05 -5.28 20.52
CA GLU A 181 0.02 -3.88 20.06
C GLU A 181 -0.60 -3.73 18.66
N TYR A 182 -0.21 -4.58 17.71
CA TYR A 182 -0.58 -4.46 16.29
C TYR A 182 -1.55 -5.56 15.79
N GLY A 183 -1.79 -6.59 16.60
CA GLY A 183 -2.59 -7.75 16.22
C GLY A 183 -1.79 -8.90 15.61
N THR A 184 -2.49 -9.97 15.25
CA THR A 184 -1.90 -11.23 14.74
C THR A 184 -2.23 -11.52 13.28
N GLU A 185 -3.13 -10.76 12.67
CA GLU A 185 -3.64 -10.98 11.32
C GLU A 185 -3.47 -9.71 10.49
N PHE A 186 -2.63 -9.79 9.47
CA PHE A 186 -2.29 -8.65 8.60
C PHE A 186 -2.80 -8.88 7.16
N HIS A 187 -2.99 -10.14 6.77
CA HIS A 187 -3.75 -10.47 5.58
C HIS A 187 -5.21 -10.07 5.70
N ARG A 188 -5.81 -9.74 4.55
CA ARG A 188 -7.25 -9.55 4.44
C ARG A 188 -7.98 -10.88 4.61
N PRO A 189 -9.05 -10.94 5.43
CA PRO A 189 -9.92 -12.12 5.48
C PRO A 189 -10.55 -12.34 4.11
N GLY A 190 -10.75 -13.60 3.71
CA GLY A 190 -11.26 -13.91 2.39
C GLY A 190 -12.66 -13.32 2.16
N HIS A 191 -12.91 -12.74 0.99
CA HIS A 191 -14.20 -12.13 0.60
C HIS A 191 -15.44 -12.96 0.95
N ARG A 192 -15.32 -14.29 0.90
CA ARG A 192 -16.43 -15.22 1.16
C ARG A 192 -16.88 -15.18 2.62
N GLU A 193 -15.95 -15.12 3.57
CA GLU A 193 -16.25 -14.98 4.99
C GLU A 193 -16.82 -13.60 5.29
N TRP A 194 -16.40 -12.56 4.55
CA TRP A 194 -16.83 -11.19 4.78
C TRP A 194 -18.26 -10.90 4.28
N LEU A 195 -18.67 -11.44 3.12
CA LEU A 195 -20.05 -11.39 2.65
C LEU A 195 -21.00 -12.28 3.46
N GLU A 196 -20.50 -13.40 3.97
CA GLU A 196 -21.31 -14.34 4.77
C GLU A 196 -21.44 -13.90 6.24
N SER A 197 -20.53 -13.04 6.76
CA SER A 197 -20.55 -12.56 8.14
C SER A 197 -21.15 -11.16 8.34
N ARG A 198 -21.39 -10.38 7.27
CA ARG A 198 -21.98 -9.04 7.39
C ARG A 198 -23.44 -9.02 6.98
N ASP A 199 -24.29 -8.71 7.96
CA ASP A 199 -25.68 -8.35 7.76
C ASP A 199 -25.76 -7.12 6.83
N PRO A 200 -26.45 -7.17 5.67
CA PRO A 200 -26.43 -6.11 4.66
C PRO A 200 -27.00 -4.74 5.08
N GLY A 201 -27.41 -4.56 6.34
CA GLY A 201 -28.28 -3.47 6.79
C GLY A 201 -27.61 -2.24 7.41
N THR A 202 -26.31 -2.23 7.69
CA THR A 202 -25.68 -1.12 8.44
C THR A 202 -24.33 -0.71 7.87
N TYR A 203 -24.36 0.07 6.78
CA TYR A 203 -23.25 0.95 6.45
C TYR A 203 -23.59 2.36 6.91
N LEU A 204 -22.98 2.78 8.03
CA LEU A 204 -22.72 4.20 8.28
C LEU A 204 -21.35 4.53 7.65
N PRO A 205 -21.23 5.61 6.87
CA PRO A 205 -19.96 6.02 6.29
C PRO A 205 -18.93 6.33 7.39
N PRO A 206 -17.64 5.96 7.21
CA PRO A 206 -16.60 6.28 8.15
C PRO A 206 -16.14 7.74 7.92
N ASP A 207 -16.98 8.71 8.30
CA ASP A 207 -16.58 10.12 8.37
C ASP A 207 -15.80 10.43 9.66
N GLN A 208 -15.23 9.41 10.33
CA GLN A 208 -14.30 9.65 11.42
C GLN A 208 -12.87 9.70 10.87
N PRO A 209 -12.15 10.84 10.98
CA PRO A 209 -10.70 10.81 10.84
C PRO A 209 -10.17 9.76 11.82
N MET A 210 -9.27 8.88 11.35
CA MET A 210 -8.62 7.89 12.22
C MET A 210 -8.20 8.57 13.51
N PRO A 211 -8.69 8.13 14.69
CA PRO A 211 -8.16 8.62 15.94
C PRO A 211 -6.68 8.23 15.98
N LEU A 212 -5.78 9.21 16.01
CA LEU A 212 -4.37 9.02 16.37
C LEU A 212 -4.22 8.71 17.88
N THR A 213 -5.15 7.96 18.45
CA THR A 213 -5.14 7.67 19.88
C THR A 213 -4.10 6.59 20.13
N LEU A 214 -2.96 6.98 20.71
CA LEU A 214 -2.03 6.04 21.35
C LEU A 214 -2.82 5.13 22.29
N PRO A 215 -2.51 3.82 22.37
CA PRO A 215 -3.14 2.93 23.33
C PRO A 215 -2.94 3.47 24.75
N SER A 216 -4.02 3.93 25.38
CA SER A 216 -4.01 4.31 26.79
C SER A 216 -3.76 3.05 27.61
N ILE A 217 -2.58 2.98 28.24
CA ILE A 217 -2.26 1.94 29.23
C ILE A 217 -3.21 2.14 30.42
N ALA A 218 -4.25 1.30 30.51
CA ALA A 218 -5.08 1.24 31.70
C ALA A 218 -4.37 0.48 32.82
N PRO A 219 -4.50 0.90 34.10
CA PRO A 219 -3.82 0.28 35.22
C PRO A 219 -4.34 -1.14 35.47
N ARG A 220 -3.38 -2.05 35.62
CA ARG A 220 -3.54 -3.48 35.83
C ARG A 220 -4.14 -3.78 37.21
N ASN A 221 -5.45 -4.02 37.29
CA ASN A 221 -6.07 -4.55 38.50
C ASN A 221 -6.02 -6.09 38.51
N LYS A 222 -5.32 -6.61 39.52
CA LYS A 222 -5.20 -8.03 39.85
C LYS A 222 -6.47 -8.52 40.56
N SER A 223 -7.10 -9.60 40.08
CA SER A 223 -7.63 -10.69 40.94
C SER A 223 -8.40 -11.72 40.12
N GLY A 224 -8.12 -13.02 40.32
CA GLY A 224 -9.14 -14.05 40.10
C GLY A 224 -8.72 -15.34 39.39
N LYS A 225 -8.04 -16.24 40.14
CA LYS A 225 -8.10 -17.72 40.13
C LYS A 225 -7.99 -18.53 38.81
N PRO A 226 -7.06 -19.51 38.73
CA PRO A 226 -6.92 -20.39 37.58
C PRO A 226 -7.93 -21.55 37.62
N SER A 227 -8.70 -21.70 36.54
CA SER A 227 -9.55 -22.87 36.30
C SER A 227 -8.77 -23.98 35.60
N ARG A 228 -8.93 -25.17 36.15
CA ARG A 228 -8.24 -26.44 35.92
C ARG A 228 -8.85 -27.15 34.70
N CYS A 229 -8.13 -27.25 33.58
CA CYS A 229 -8.50 -28.14 32.49
C CYS A 229 -7.60 -29.39 32.45
N LYS A 230 -8.28 -30.53 32.38
CA LYS A 230 -7.76 -31.88 32.60
C LYS A 230 -6.88 -32.36 31.44
N ARG A 231 -5.77 -32.99 31.80
CA ARG A 231 -5.05 -34.01 31.02
C ARG A 231 -6.04 -35.09 30.56
N SER A 232 -6.01 -35.44 29.28
CA SER A 232 -6.51 -36.72 28.78
C SER A 232 -5.33 -37.49 28.18
N THR A 233 -5.08 -38.66 28.75
CA THR A 233 -4.07 -39.65 28.37
C THR A 233 -4.81 -40.79 27.68
N ARG A 234 -4.30 -41.29 26.53
CA ARG A 234 -4.50 -42.64 25.92
C ARG A 234 -4.35 -42.52 24.39
N THR A 235 -3.79 -43.45 23.62
CA THR A 235 -3.01 -44.70 23.81
C THR A 235 -2.28 -44.89 22.48
N GLU A 236 -1.04 -45.38 22.49
CA GLU A 236 -0.39 -45.94 21.30
C GLU A 236 -1.22 -47.05 20.67
N ARG A 237 -1.18 -47.13 19.34
CA ARG A 237 -1.31 -48.40 18.61
C ARG A 237 -0.20 -48.45 17.56
N VAL A 238 0.76 -49.33 17.82
CA VAL A 238 1.63 -49.95 16.84
C VAL A 238 0.78 -50.98 16.06
N SER A 239 0.89 -50.97 14.74
CA SER A 239 0.65 -52.17 13.92
C SER A 239 1.38 -51.98 12.60
N ASP A 240 2.34 -52.87 12.38
CA ASP A 240 3.00 -53.14 11.11
C ASP A 240 1.98 -53.56 10.05
N ASN A 241 2.25 -53.19 8.79
CA ASN A 241 2.14 -54.13 7.68
C ASN A 241 2.95 -53.65 6.48
N ASP A 242 3.57 -54.66 5.89
CA ASP A 242 4.56 -54.70 4.84
C ASP A 242 4.00 -54.43 3.43
N THR A 243 4.93 -54.00 2.58
CA THR A 243 5.15 -54.37 1.17
C THR A 243 3.96 -54.43 0.22
N ASP A 244 3.91 -53.55 -0.80
CA ASP A 244 3.94 -54.06 -2.16
C ASP A 244 4.32 -53.05 -3.27
N ALA A 245 5.15 -53.59 -4.14
CA ALA A 245 5.52 -53.34 -5.53
C ALA A 245 4.93 -52.19 -6.39
N ASN A 246 5.85 -51.70 -7.24
CA ASN A 246 5.74 -51.47 -8.71
C ASN A 246 5.34 -50.06 -9.23
N PRO A 247 5.64 -49.73 -10.51
CA PRO A 247 6.88 -49.92 -11.28
C PRO A 247 7.45 -48.59 -11.81
N ALA A 248 8.70 -48.63 -12.24
CA ALA A 248 9.29 -47.64 -13.13
C ALA A 248 8.65 -47.70 -14.53
N PHE A 249 8.30 -46.53 -15.08
CA PHE A 249 8.16 -46.34 -16.53
C PHE A 249 8.93 -45.11 -16.99
N THR A 250 9.79 -45.38 -17.95
CA THR A 250 10.61 -44.52 -18.78
C THR A 250 9.79 -43.75 -19.81
N SER A 251 10.17 -42.49 -20.07
CA SER A 251 10.11 -41.78 -21.37
C SER A 251 10.78 -40.42 -21.12
N GLY A 252 11.90 -40.03 -21.73
CA GLY A 252 12.27 -40.20 -23.13
C GLY A 252 11.95 -38.89 -23.85
N SER A 253 12.90 -37.96 -23.92
CA SER A 253 12.93 -36.81 -24.86
C SER A 253 14.31 -36.14 -24.80
N ALA A 254 15.28 -36.74 -25.50
CA ALA A 254 16.47 -36.03 -25.93
C ALA A 254 16.11 -35.27 -27.20
N SER A 255 16.28 -33.95 -27.20
CA SER A 255 16.34 -33.15 -28.42
C SER A 255 17.38 -32.06 -28.24
N ALA A 256 18.37 -32.16 -29.11
CA ALA A 256 19.48 -31.26 -29.31
C ALA A 256 18.99 -29.85 -29.64
N VAL A 257 19.65 -28.81 -29.10
CA VAL A 257 20.00 -27.62 -29.87
C VAL A 257 21.32 -27.05 -29.32
N SER A 258 22.30 -27.14 -30.21
CA SER A 258 23.53 -26.37 -30.40
C SER A 258 23.72 -25.08 -29.58
N ALA A 259 24.90 -25.00 -28.98
CA ALA A 259 25.58 -23.75 -28.66
C ALA A 259 25.81 -22.89 -29.93
N PRO A 260 25.88 -21.57 -29.76
CA PRO A 260 26.98 -20.87 -30.41
C PRO A 260 27.72 -19.89 -29.48
N ASP A 261 28.96 -19.69 -29.90
CA ASP A 261 30.05 -18.93 -29.33
C ASP A 261 29.71 -17.53 -28.79
N ARG A 262 30.35 -17.23 -27.65
CA ARG A 262 30.54 -15.88 -27.14
C ARG A 262 31.75 -15.25 -27.84
N GLU A 263 31.52 -14.44 -28.86
CA GLU A 263 32.46 -13.39 -29.24
C GLU A 263 32.23 -12.15 -28.36
N ILE A 264 33.17 -11.91 -27.44
CA ILE A 264 33.25 -10.68 -26.66
C ILE A 264 34.01 -9.66 -27.51
N VAL A 265 33.27 -8.80 -28.21
CA VAL A 265 33.82 -7.62 -28.88
C VAL A 265 33.91 -6.49 -27.85
N SER A 266 35.11 -6.30 -27.31
CA SER A 266 35.50 -5.09 -26.58
C SER A 266 35.53 -3.91 -27.56
N LYS A 267 34.69 -2.89 -27.34
CA LYS A 267 34.81 -1.61 -28.04
C LYS A 267 34.78 -0.44 -27.06
N SER A 268 35.99 0.07 -26.89
CA SER A 268 36.46 1.42 -26.55
C SER A 268 35.45 2.45 -26.08
N ALA A 269 35.70 2.94 -24.86
CA ALA A 269 35.21 4.20 -24.33
C ALA A 269 35.72 5.36 -25.18
N SER A 270 34.81 6.24 -25.62
CA SER A 270 35.14 7.58 -26.08
C SER A 270 34.93 8.55 -24.92
N GLU A 271 36.04 9.11 -24.50
CA GLU A 271 36.20 10.27 -23.62
C GLU A 271 35.37 11.44 -24.19
N VAL A 272 34.33 11.85 -23.46
CA VAL A 272 33.56 13.06 -23.74
C VAL A 272 34.01 14.10 -22.73
N ASP A 273 34.83 15.00 -23.24
CA ASP A 273 35.22 16.27 -22.63
C ASP A 273 33.95 17.09 -22.37
N SER A 274 33.69 17.43 -21.11
CA SER A 274 32.55 18.24 -20.70
C SER A 274 33.08 19.53 -20.08
N GLU A 275 32.95 20.62 -20.82
CA GLU A 275 33.16 21.98 -20.32
C GLU A 275 32.17 22.28 -19.17
N PRO A 276 32.60 23.04 -18.13
CA PRO A 276 31.71 23.41 -17.04
C PRO A 276 30.77 24.55 -17.48
N GLU A 277 29.48 24.25 -17.62
CA GLU A 277 28.43 25.28 -17.72
C GLU A 277 28.24 25.96 -16.35
N ASP A 278 28.28 27.29 -16.40
CA ASP A 278 28.11 28.21 -15.29
C ASP A 278 26.78 27.97 -14.55
N GLN A 279 26.87 27.73 -13.24
CA GLN A 279 25.70 27.68 -12.37
C GLN A 279 25.23 29.10 -12.09
N GLU A 280 24.14 29.52 -12.74
CA GLU A 280 23.36 30.68 -12.33
C GLU A 280 22.80 30.46 -10.92
N GLU A 281 23.40 31.18 -9.98
CA GLU A 281 22.99 31.35 -8.59
C GLU A 281 21.65 32.09 -8.55
N TRP A 282 20.55 31.34 -8.37
CA TRP A 282 19.24 31.94 -8.12
C TRP A 282 19.15 32.40 -6.66
N PRO A 283 18.73 33.65 -6.38
CA PRO A 283 18.61 34.16 -5.03
C PRO A 283 17.52 33.39 -4.28
N VAL A 284 17.95 32.75 -3.19
CA VAL A 284 17.09 32.12 -2.21
C VAL A 284 16.55 33.23 -1.31
N ASP A 285 15.40 33.80 -1.64
CA ASP A 285 14.55 34.47 -0.66
C ASP A 285 13.12 34.67 -1.18
N ALA A 286 12.16 34.46 -0.27
CA ALA A 286 10.73 34.76 -0.37
C ALA A 286 9.79 33.75 -1.07
N VAL A 287 9.69 32.50 -0.57
CA VAL A 287 8.39 31.78 -0.55
C VAL A 287 8.27 30.87 0.68
N THR A 288 8.28 31.47 1.87
CA THR A 288 7.83 30.82 3.11
C THR A 288 6.97 31.82 3.86
N ASP A 289 5.69 31.96 3.47
CA ASP A 289 4.63 32.53 4.33
C ASP A 289 3.21 32.51 3.71
N ILE A 290 2.75 31.37 3.14
CA ILE A 290 1.34 31.27 2.66
C ILE A 290 0.58 30.03 3.15
N PHE A 291 1.19 29.07 3.85
CA PHE A 291 0.46 27.85 4.30
C PHE A 291 0.46 27.60 5.81
N ALA A 292 0.35 28.67 6.61
CA ALA A 292 0.16 28.57 8.06
C ALA A 292 -1.23 29.06 8.54
N GLY A 293 -2.26 28.94 7.69
CA GLY A 293 -3.61 29.30 8.09
C GLY A 293 -4.63 28.53 7.28
N LEU A 294 -5.12 27.42 7.83
CA LEU A 294 -6.51 26.97 7.79
C LEU A 294 -6.61 25.56 8.40
N TYR A 295 -7.58 25.40 9.30
CA TYR A 295 -8.01 24.18 10.02
C TYR A 295 -7.33 23.84 11.35
N LEU A 296 -7.70 24.59 12.40
CA LEU A 296 -7.90 24.03 13.73
C LEU A 296 -9.41 24.00 14.04
N PRO A 297 -10.00 22.86 14.42
CA PRO A 297 -11.38 22.80 14.90
C PRO A 297 -11.52 23.51 16.26
N SER A 298 -12.35 24.54 16.28
CA SER A 298 -12.72 25.35 17.45
C SER A 298 -13.68 24.60 18.37
N SER A 299 -13.17 23.78 19.30
CA SER A 299 -14.01 23.25 20.39
C SER A 299 -13.35 23.08 21.76
N LYS A 300 -12.16 23.67 22.02
CA LYS A 300 -11.52 23.63 23.35
C LYS A 300 -10.76 24.91 23.77
N LEU A 301 -11.31 26.10 23.50
CA LEU A 301 -10.67 27.37 23.94
C LEU A 301 -11.29 28.02 25.19
N ASP A 302 -12.26 27.39 25.87
CA ASP A 302 -12.89 27.95 27.07
C ASP A 302 -12.26 27.55 28.41
N ALA A 303 -11.03 27.03 28.43
CA ALA A 303 -10.36 26.61 29.67
C ALA A 303 -9.07 27.37 30.02
N ALA A 304 -8.65 28.37 29.23
CA ALA A 304 -7.37 29.06 29.43
C ALA A 304 -7.48 30.50 29.97
N TYR A 305 -8.68 31.10 29.98
CA TYR A 305 -8.88 32.44 30.53
C TYR A 305 -10.01 32.41 31.56
N GLY A 306 -9.62 32.43 32.83
CA GLY A 306 -10.54 32.61 33.94
C GLY A 306 -11.29 33.96 33.85
N PRO A 307 -12.39 34.11 34.60
CA PRO A 307 -13.26 35.28 34.48
C PRO A 307 -12.51 36.57 34.80
N ILE A 308 -12.48 37.49 33.83
CA ILE A 308 -12.01 38.86 34.02
C ILE A 308 -12.99 39.55 34.98
N SER A 309 -12.55 39.77 36.21
CA SER A 309 -13.21 40.61 37.19
C SER A 309 -13.30 42.04 36.65
N LYS A 310 -14.51 42.49 36.33
CA LYS A 310 -14.81 43.92 36.16
C LYS A 310 -14.82 44.58 37.53
N GLN A 311 -13.87 45.46 37.77
CA GLN A 311 -13.86 46.38 38.90
C GLN A 311 -13.49 47.78 38.38
N MET A 312 -14.43 48.72 38.62
CA MET A 312 -14.28 50.20 38.68
C MET A 312 -13.96 50.92 37.36
N ASP A 313 -14.62 52.01 36.97
CA ASP A 313 -15.41 53.05 37.69
C ASP A 313 -16.81 53.28 37.07
#